data_AF-A0A8T3RQM4-F1
#
_entry.id   AF-A0A8T3RQM4-F1
#
_cell.length_a   1.000
_cell.length_b   1.000
_cell.length_c   1.000
_cell.angle_alpha   90.00
_cell.angle_beta   90.00
_cell.angle_gamma   90.00
#
_symmetry.space_group_name_H-M   'P 1'
#
loop_
_entity.id
_entity.type
_entity.pdbx_description
1 polymer ?
#
loop_
_entity_poly.entity_id
_entity_poly.type
_entity_poly.pdbx_seq_one_letter_code
_entity_poly.pdbx_strand_id
1 'polypeptide(L)'
;MQDAPGRSPRSLQDRLIFGLIGLIALITVVILLQRPFEWRPVVGAFGFMLITIAWAGMYFRLKRELPDHPLARAQLVQVRWGYRSRAKGQRLLWRLVRCHFERHRFDLWSMLMIAGLLMMILSTITVLVGE
;
A
#
# COMPACT_ATOMS: atom_id res chain seq x y z
N MET A 1 37.79 13.83 8.59
CA MET A 1 37.12 12.78 7.79
C MET A 1 35.63 13.01 7.99
N GLN A 2 34.97 13.63 7.01
CA GLN A 2 33.53 13.93 7.10
C GLN A 2 32.77 12.63 6.83
N ASP A 3 32.17 12.06 7.87
CA ASP A 3 31.19 11.00 7.68
C ASP A 3 30.05 11.55 6.82
N ALA A 4 29.89 10.99 5.63
CA ALA A 4 28.79 11.32 4.73
C ALA A 4 27.48 11.33 5.52
N PRO A 5 26.61 12.35 5.36
CA PRO A 5 25.39 12.47 6.15
C PRO A 5 24.59 11.19 5.98
N GLY A 6 24.59 10.36 7.03
CA GLY A 6 23.93 9.07 7.05
C GLY A 6 22.45 9.30 6.76
N ARG A 7 22.03 9.10 5.50
CA ARG A 7 20.62 9.13 5.12
C ARG A 7 19.92 8.14 6.03
N SER A 8 19.14 8.65 6.97
CA SER A 8 18.42 7.80 7.90
C SER A 8 17.56 6.84 7.06
N PRO A 9 17.58 5.52 7.32
CA PRO A 9 16.84 4.54 6.51
C PRO A 9 15.34 4.84 6.44
N ARG A 10 14.82 5.62 7.41
CA ARG A 10 13.46 6.17 7.45
C ARG A 10 13.15 7.11 6.27
N SER A 11 14.08 7.99 5.87
CA SER A 11 13.87 8.98 4.80
C SER A 11 13.79 8.36 3.40
N LEU A 12 14.53 7.28 3.15
CA LEU A 12 14.53 6.59 1.86
C LEU A 12 13.25 5.76 1.69
N GLN A 13 12.77 5.13 2.77
CA GLN A 13 11.53 4.36 2.75
C GLN A 13 10.30 5.24 2.53
N ASP A 14 10.24 6.41 3.17
CA ASP A 14 9.15 7.36 2.94
C ASP A 14 9.11 7.79 1.47
N ARG A 15 10.28 8.08 0.88
CA ARG A 15 10.39 8.39 -0.55
C ARG A 15 9.96 7.24 -1.45
N LEU A 16 10.26 5.99 -1.08
CA LEU A 16 9.81 4.81 -1.82
C LEU A 16 8.29 4.63 -1.74
N ILE A 17 7.67 4.84 -0.58
CA ILE A 17 6.21 4.77 -0.42
C ILE A 17 5.54 5.89 -1.22
N PHE A 18 6.04 7.12 -1.12
CA PHE A 18 5.56 8.23 -1.95
C PHE A 18 5.74 7.95 -3.45
N GLY A 19 6.89 7.41 -3.84
CA GLY A 19 7.15 6.99 -5.22
C GLY A 19 6.21 5.90 -5.71
N LEU A 20 5.88 4.92 -4.85
CA LEU A 20 4.92 3.86 -5.16
C LEU A 20 3.51 4.43 -5.37
N ILE A 21 3.06 5.34 -4.50
CA ILE A 21 1.76 6.01 -4.65
C ILE A 21 1.73 6.80 -5.97
N GLY A 22 2.79 7.57 -6.26
CA GLY A 22 2.89 8.34 -7.50
C GLY A 22 2.90 7.46 -8.75
N LEU A 23 3.64 6.35 -8.73
CA LEU A 23 3.67 5.38 -9.81
C LEU A 23 2.28 4.75 -10.04
N ILE A 24 1.58 4.40 -8.96
CA ILE A 24 0.25 3.78 -9.05
C ILE A 24 -0.78 4.78 -9.57
N ALA A 25 -0.74 6.03 -9.11
CA ALA A 25 -1.58 7.10 -9.66
C ALA A 25 -1.33 7.29 -11.16
N LEU A 26 -0.07 7.30 -11.60
CA LEU A 26 0.29 7.38 -13.01
C LEU A 26 -0.27 6.18 -13.81
N ILE A 27 -0.12 4.96 -13.31
CA ILE A 27 -0.68 3.75 -13.95
C ILE A 27 -2.20 3.86 -14.08
N THR A 28 -2.91 4.30 -13.04
CA THR A 28 -4.36 4.50 -13.08
C THR A 28 -4.76 5.52 -14.12
N VAL A 29 -4.04 6.64 -14.25
CA VAL A 29 -4.27 7.65 -15.30
C VAL A 29 -4.01 7.08 -16.69
N VAL A 30 -2.94 6.30 -16.87
CA VAL A 30 -2.64 5.66 -18.16
C VAL A 30 -3.77 4.70 -18.56
N ILE A 31 -4.26 3.87 -17.63
CA ILE A 31 -5.39 2.96 -17.87
C ILE A 31 -6.66 3.73 -18.23
N LEU A 32 -6.93 4.85 -17.56
CA LEU A 32 -8.07 5.72 -17.90
C LEU A 32 -7.99 6.30 -19.31
N LEU A 33 -6.79 6.55 -19.82
CA LEU A 33 -6.55 7.12 -21.14
C LEU A 33 -6.46 6.06 -22.24
N GLN A 34 -6.49 4.76 -21.92
CA GLN A 34 -6.44 3.68 -22.90
C GLN A 34 -7.68 3.70 -23.82
N ARG A 35 -7.44 3.43 -25.10
CA ARG A 35 -8.45 3.26 -26.14
C ARG A 35 -8.32 1.82 -26.70
N PRO A 36 -9.41 1.06 -26.83
CA PRO A 36 -10.78 1.38 -26.42
C PRO A 36 -10.91 1.52 -24.90
N PHE A 37 -11.86 2.37 -24.46
CA PHE A 37 -12.12 2.55 -23.02
C PHE A 37 -12.85 1.31 -22.49
N GLU A 38 -12.16 0.54 -21.65
CA GLU A 38 -12.74 -0.59 -20.96
C GLU A 38 -12.94 -0.24 -19.48
N TRP A 39 -14.19 -0.24 -19.03
CA TRP A 39 -14.53 0.10 -17.64
C TRP A 39 -13.96 -0.91 -16.63
N ARG A 40 -13.74 -2.16 -17.04
CA ARG A 40 -13.23 -3.25 -16.18
C ARG A 40 -11.82 -2.94 -15.62
N PRO A 41 -10.77 -2.73 -16.45
CA PRO A 41 -9.43 -2.40 -15.96
C PRO A 41 -9.41 -1.06 -15.21
N VAL A 42 -10.30 -0.12 -15.56
CA VAL A 42 -10.44 1.16 -14.84
C VAL A 42 -10.92 0.92 -13.40
N VAL A 43 -11.95 0.11 -13.19
CA VAL A 43 -12.44 -0.23 -11.83
C VAL A 43 -11.34 -0.95 -11.03
N GLY A 44 -10.63 -1.89 -11.64
CA GLY A 44 -9.49 -2.57 -11.00
C GLY A 44 -8.36 -1.61 -10.61
N ALA A 45 -7.99 -0.69 -11.49
CA ALA A 45 -6.93 0.30 -11.25
C ALA A 45 -7.31 1.30 -10.15
N PHE A 46 -8.56 1.76 -10.12
CA PHE A 46 -9.08 2.60 -9.03
C PHE A 46 -9.09 1.85 -7.70
N GLY A 47 -9.56 0.60 -7.69
CA GLY A 47 -9.55 -0.24 -6.49
C GLY A 47 -8.14 -0.41 -5.93
N PHE A 48 -7.17 -0.70 -6.80
CA PHE A 48 -5.77 -0.84 -6.40
C PHE A 48 -5.17 0.48 -5.88
N MET A 49 -5.51 1.60 -6.50
CA MET A 49 -5.10 2.93 -6.05
C MET A 49 -5.64 3.24 -4.64
N LEU A 50 -6.92 2.97 -4.38
CA LEU A 50 -7.54 3.15 -3.06
C LEU A 50 -6.87 2.29 -1.99
N ILE A 51 -6.61 1.01 -2.29
CA ILE A 51 -5.90 0.09 -1.36
C ILE A 51 -4.51 0.65 -1.02
N THR A 52 -3.79 1.13 -2.03
CA THR A 52 -2.42 1.64 -1.86
C THR A 52 -2.41 2.91 -1.00
N ILE A 53 -3.30 3.85 -1.28
CA ILE A 53 -3.45 5.08 -0.51
C ILE A 53 -3.84 4.76 0.94
N ALA A 54 -4.82 3.86 1.13
CA ALA A 54 -5.24 3.42 2.45
C ALA A 54 -4.10 2.79 3.24
N TRP A 55 -3.37 1.86 2.61
CA TRP A 55 -2.23 1.20 3.23
C TRP A 55 -1.12 2.19 3.61
N ALA A 56 -0.79 3.13 2.74
CA ALA A 56 0.19 4.17 3.04
C ALA A 56 -0.28 5.11 4.16
N GLY A 57 -1.55 5.49 4.17
CA GLY A 57 -2.16 6.29 5.24
C GLY A 57 -2.07 5.58 6.59
N MET A 58 -2.44 4.29 6.64
CA MET A 58 -2.27 3.46 7.83
C MET A 58 -0.81 3.38 8.27
N TYR A 59 0.14 3.20 7.34
CA TYR A 59 1.56 3.16 7.63
C TYR A 59 2.05 4.46 8.29
N PHE A 60 1.79 5.62 7.68
CA PHE A 60 2.25 6.91 8.22
C PHE A 60 1.58 7.23 9.54
N ARG A 61 0.30 6.89 9.70
CA ARG A 61 -0.41 7.05 10.97
C ARG A 61 0.19 6.18 12.07
N LEU A 62 0.41 4.88 11.81
CA LEU A 62 1.04 3.97 12.77
C LEU A 62 2.48 4.40 13.09
N LYS A 63 3.22 4.92 12.10
CA LYS A 63 4.58 5.46 12.29
C LYS A 63 4.61 6.69 13.19
N ARG A 64 3.58 7.55 13.14
CA ARG A 64 3.44 8.72 14.02
C ARG A 64 3.09 8.32 15.45
N GLU A 65 2.24 7.30 15.62
CA GLU A 65 1.76 6.89 16.95
C GLU A 65 2.66 5.89 17.68
N LEU A 66 3.46 5.12 16.95
CA LEU A 66 4.29 4.03 17.47
C LEU A 66 5.68 4.02 16.81
N PRO A 67 6.49 5.07 17.01
CA PRO A 67 7.79 5.21 16.35
C PRO A 67 8.79 4.09 16.73
N ASP A 68 8.63 3.49 17.91
CA ASP A 68 9.54 2.48 18.46
C ASP A 68 9.02 1.04 18.35
N HIS A 69 7.79 0.85 17.85
CA HIS A 69 7.18 -0.47 17.80
C HIS A 69 7.89 -1.37 16.77
N PRO A 70 8.14 -2.66 17.08
CA PRO A 70 8.85 -3.58 16.20
C PRO A 70 8.17 -3.77 14.84
N LEU A 71 6.89 -3.43 14.68
CA LEU A 71 6.20 -3.45 13.37
C LEU A 71 6.64 -2.30 12.46
N ALA A 72 6.78 -1.08 12.99
CA ALA A 72 7.34 0.06 12.27
C ALA A 72 8.83 -0.17 11.95
N ARG A 73 9.57 -0.83 12.86
CA ARG A 73 10.96 -1.27 12.68
C ARG A 73 11.14 -2.50 11.78
N ALA A 74 10.19 -3.42 11.69
CA ALA A 74 10.34 -4.61 10.86
C ALA A 74 10.06 -4.31 9.38
N GLN A 75 9.17 -3.34 9.09
CA GLN A 75 9.10 -2.75 7.75
C GLN A 75 10.38 -2.00 7.37
N LEU A 76 11.14 -1.45 8.33
CA LEU A 76 12.45 -0.80 8.09
C LEU A 76 13.54 -1.80 7.63
N VAL A 77 13.47 -3.07 8.06
CA VAL A 77 14.51 -4.07 7.78
C VAL A 77 14.21 -4.89 6.53
N GLN A 78 12.94 -5.26 6.29
CA GLN A 78 12.60 -6.12 5.15
C GLN A 78 12.68 -5.44 3.79
N VAL A 79 12.48 -4.11 3.71
CA VAL A 79 12.69 -3.35 2.46
C VAL A 79 14.19 -3.21 2.15
N ARG A 80 15.06 -3.12 3.17
CA ARG A 80 16.51 -2.96 3.01
C ARG A 80 17.24 -4.26 2.65
N TRP A 81 16.71 -5.42 3.04
CA TRP A 81 17.37 -6.72 2.88
C TRP A 81 16.57 -7.70 2.03
N GLY A 82 16.25 -7.28 0.80
CA GLY A 82 15.94 -8.13 -0.34
C GLY A 82 15.16 -9.43 -0.06
N TYR A 83 13.85 -9.39 -0.30
CA TYR A 83 13.07 -10.48 -0.91
C TYR A 83 13.24 -11.94 -0.41
N ARG A 84 13.75 -12.22 0.79
CA ARG A 84 14.04 -13.61 1.17
C ARG A 84 12.82 -14.46 1.50
N SER A 85 11.60 -13.89 1.59
CA SER A 85 10.36 -14.66 1.69
C SER A 85 9.11 -13.79 1.46
N ARG A 86 8.42 -13.95 0.31
CA ARG A 86 7.10 -13.33 0.04
C ARG A 86 6.11 -13.56 1.19
N ALA A 87 6.14 -14.74 1.79
CA ALA A 87 5.28 -15.12 2.91
C ALA A 87 5.57 -14.35 4.22
N LYS A 88 6.79 -13.86 4.43
CA LYS A 88 7.11 -12.99 5.58
C LYS A 88 6.60 -11.57 5.37
N GLY A 89 6.73 -11.04 4.15
CA GLY A 89 6.20 -9.72 3.79
C GLY A 89 4.68 -9.66 3.95
N GLN A 90 3.97 -10.66 3.41
CA GLN A 90 2.51 -10.76 3.58
C GLN A 90 2.08 -10.85 5.05
N ARG A 91 2.76 -11.70 5.86
CA ARG A 91 2.48 -11.80 7.30
C ARG A 91 2.70 -10.47 8.03
N LEU A 92 3.70 -9.71 7.65
CA LEU A 92 3.99 -8.42 8.26
C LEU A 92 2.94 -7.36 7.90
N LEU A 93 2.50 -7.38 6.64
CA LEU A 93 1.44 -6.51 6.13
C LEU A 93 0.11 -6.80 6.84
N TRP A 94 -0.25 -8.07 7.00
CA TRP A 94 -1.42 -8.50 7.78
C TRP A 94 -1.34 -8.12 9.26
N ARG A 95 -0.16 -8.24 9.89
CA ARG A 95 0.03 -7.78 11.27
C ARG A 95 -0.14 -6.27 11.42
N LEU A 96 0.29 -5.50 10.42
CA LEU A 96 0.12 -4.04 10.42
C LEU A 96 -1.37 -3.66 10.32
N VAL A 97 -2.09 -4.29 9.37
CA VAL A 97 -3.54 -4.10 9.24
C VAL A 97 -4.26 -4.49 10.52
N ARG A 98 -3.93 -5.65 11.12
CA ARG A 98 -4.51 -6.10 12.38
C ARG A 98 -4.23 -5.13 13.53
N CYS A 99 -2.98 -4.70 13.69
CA CYS A 99 -2.60 -3.74 14.73
C CYS A 99 -3.32 -2.39 14.55
N HIS A 100 -3.50 -1.94 13.32
CA HIS A 100 -4.28 -0.73 13.03
C HIS A 100 -5.76 -0.92 13.40
N PHE A 101 -6.38 -2.03 13.01
CA PHE A 101 -7.78 -2.35 13.35
C PHE A 101 -8.02 -2.49 14.86
N GLU A 102 -7.12 -3.14 15.58
CA GLU A 102 -7.22 -3.30 17.04
C GLU A 102 -7.18 -1.94 17.77
N ARG A 103 -6.53 -0.93 17.17
CA ARG A 103 -6.31 0.37 17.82
C ARG A 103 -7.27 1.47 17.38
N HIS A 104 -7.61 1.52 16.09
CA HIS A 104 -8.42 2.59 15.50
C HIS A 104 -9.82 2.15 15.06
N ARG A 105 -10.14 0.85 15.17
CA ARG A 105 -11.41 0.26 14.72
C ARG A 105 -11.68 0.60 13.24
N PHE A 106 -12.95 0.77 12.85
CA PHE A 106 -13.36 1.17 11.51
C PHE A 106 -13.12 2.68 11.27
N ASP A 107 -11.88 3.00 10.92
CA ASP A 107 -11.38 4.32 10.50
C ASP A 107 -11.62 4.54 8.98
N LEU A 108 -11.65 5.80 8.54
CA LEU A 108 -11.60 6.22 7.13
C LEU A 108 -10.57 5.42 6.31
N TRP A 109 -9.35 5.21 6.81
CA TRP A 109 -8.33 4.42 6.08
C TRP A 109 -8.76 2.97 5.90
N SER A 110 -9.37 2.36 6.93
CA SER A 110 -9.94 1.02 6.85
C SER A 110 -11.12 0.96 5.86
N MET A 111 -11.97 1.99 5.84
CA MET A 111 -13.06 2.09 4.87
C MET A 111 -12.55 2.20 3.44
N LEU A 112 -11.53 3.02 3.19
CA LEU A 112 -10.89 3.13 1.86
C LEU A 112 -10.27 1.81 1.43
N MET A 113 -9.64 1.08 2.35
CA MET A 113 -9.06 -0.23 2.06
C MET A 113 -10.14 -1.26 1.71
N ILE A 114 -11.25 -1.28 2.44
CA ILE A 114 -12.39 -2.16 2.15
C ILE A 114 -13.05 -1.78 0.82
N ALA A 115 -13.29 -0.50 0.57
CA ALA A 115 -13.86 -0.02 -0.68
C ALA A 115 -12.98 -0.40 -1.88
N GLY A 116 -11.67 -0.20 -1.78
CA GLY A 116 -10.73 -0.61 -2.82
C GLY A 116 -10.69 -2.13 -3.02
N LEU A 117 -10.77 -2.92 -1.94
CA LEU A 117 -10.87 -4.39 -2.02
C LEU A 117 -12.15 -4.83 -2.71
N LEU A 118 -13.30 -4.24 -2.36
CA LEU A 118 -14.58 -4.52 -2.99
C LEU A 118 -14.57 -4.18 -4.48
N MET A 119 -13.96 -3.05 -4.88
CA MET A 119 -13.78 -2.69 -6.29
C MET A 119 -12.91 -3.71 -7.03
N MET A 120 -11.82 -4.20 -6.41
CA MET A 120 -10.98 -5.24 -7.01
C MET A 120 -11.70 -6.59 -7.12
N ILE A 121 -12.49 -6.97 -6.11
CA ILE A 121 -13.31 -8.18 -6.14
C ILE A 121 -14.36 -8.07 -7.24
N LEU A 122 -15.07 -6.94 -7.32
CA LEU A 122 -16.07 -6.69 -8.36
C LEU A 122 -15.45 -6.73 -9.75
N SER A 123 -14.29 -6.07 -9.94
CA SER A 123 -13.53 -6.14 -11.19
C SER A 123 -13.19 -7.58 -11.55
N THR A 124 -12.72 -8.38 -10.61
CA THR A 124 -12.36 -9.79 -10.84
C THR A 124 -13.59 -10.64 -11.19
N ILE A 125 -14.69 -10.50 -10.44
CA ILE A 125 -15.94 -11.21 -10.70
C ILE A 125 -16.47 -10.86 -12.09
N THR A 126 -16.44 -9.59 -12.47
CA THR A 126 -16.91 -9.17 -13.81
C THR A 126 -16.05 -9.68 -14.96
N VAL A 127 -14.78 -9.99 -14.70
CA VAL A 127 -13.91 -10.68 -15.67
C VAL A 127 -14.29 -12.16 -15.75
N LEU A 128 -14.45 -12.83 -14.61
CA LEU A 128 -14.78 -14.26 -14.53
C LEU A 128 -16.17 -14.62 -15.07
N VAL A 129 -17.15 -13.72 -14.93
CA VAL A 129 -18.54 -13.91 -15.40
C VAL A 129 -18.73 -13.43 -16.85
N GLY A 130 -17.77 -12.68 -17.38
CA GLY A 130 -17.80 -12.15 -18.74
C GLY A 130 -17.19 -13.05 -19.80
N GLU A 131 -16.71 -14.23 -19.41
CA GLU A 131 -16.32 -15.37 -20.26
C GLU A 131 -17.44 -16.41 -20.29
#